data_AF-A0A8T4NU62-F1
#
_entry.id   AF-A0A8T4NU62-F1
#
_cell.length_a   1.000
_cell.length_b   1.000
_cell.length_c   1.000
_cell.angle_alpha   90.00
_cell.angle_beta   90.00
_cell.angle_gamma   90.00
#
_symmetry.space_group_name_H-M   'P 1'
#
loop_
_entity.id
_entity.type
_entity.pdbx_description
1 polymer ?
#
loop_
_entity_poly.entity_id
_entity_poly.type
_entity_poly.pdbx_seq_one_letter_code
_entity_poly.pdbx_strand_id
1 'polypeptide(L)'
;MGYGRKITGGKYHKFRKKRKFELSGVERKVKLGKVKNKIIRGLGGNKKTVLLSVDIANVTDPTTKKSKKVKITNVVETPANRFLARQNILVKSAIIETELGKAKVTNRPSQDGSVQAVLIK
;
A
#
# COMPACT_ATOMS: atom_id res chain seq x y z
N MET A 1 10.74 16.05 -12.31
CA MET A 1 10.46 15.85 -13.75
C MET A 1 11.50 14.94 -14.39
N GLY A 2 11.21 13.64 -14.37
CA GLY A 2 11.90 12.64 -15.17
C GLY A 2 11.31 12.71 -16.57
N TYR A 3 11.73 13.71 -17.34
CA TYR A 3 11.40 13.71 -18.75
C TYR A 3 12.13 12.49 -19.31
N GLY A 4 11.39 11.45 -19.67
CA GLY A 4 11.93 10.33 -20.43
C GLY A 4 12.42 10.83 -21.79
N ARG A 5 12.29 10.00 -22.81
CA ARG A 5 12.44 10.46 -24.19
C ARG A 5 11.08 10.82 -24.75
N LYS A 6 11.05 11.58 -25.85
CA LYS A 6 9.86 11.68 -26.70
C LYS A 6 9.46 10.27 -27.13
N ILE A 7 8.19 10.09 -27.50
CA ILE A 7 7.72 8.81 -28.08
C ILE A 7 8.59 8.43 -29.30
N THR A 8 9.04 9.43 -30.07
CA THR A 8 9.98 9.29 -31.20
C THR A 8 11.45 9.11 -30.83
N GLY A 9 11.79 9.02 -29.54
CA GLY A 9 13.17 8.80 -29.06
C GLY A 9 14.02 10.07 -28.87
N GLY A 10 13.57 11.23 -29.35
CA GLY A 10 14.26 12.50 -29.13
C GLY A 10 14.39 12.87 -27.64
N LYS A 11 15.53 13.44 -27.24
CA LYS A 11 15.79 13.86 -25.85
C LYS A 11 15.05 15.15 -25.51
N TYR A 12 14.41 15.21 -24.35
CA TYR A 12 13.85 16.46 -23.83
C TYR A 12 14.94 17.31 -23.15
N HIS A 13 14.95 18.61 -23.45
CA HIS A 13 15.79 19.61 -22.78
C HIS A 13 14.98 20.31 -21.68
N LYS A 14 15.60 20.51 -20.51
CA LYS A 14 14.93 21.18 -19.38
C LYS A 14 15.08 22.69 -19.51
N PHE A 15 13.96 23.40 -19.50
CA PHE A 15 13.95 24.87 -19.53
C PHE A 15 13.92 25.53 -18.14
N ARG A 16 13.67 24.75 -17.07
CA ARG A 16 13.51 25.28 -15.70
C ARG A 16 13.98 24.31 -14.60
N LYS A 17 14.16 24.86 -13.39
CA LYS A 17 14.49 24.12 -12.15
C LYS A 17 13.27 23.33 -11.61
N LYS A 18 13.53 22.38 -10.71
CA LYS A 18 12.50 21.54 -10.04
C LYS A 18 11.60 22.38 -9.15
N ARG A 19 10.30 22.09 -9.11
CA ARG A 19 9.32 22.74 -8.21
C ARG A 19 8.91 21.80 -7.09
N LYS A 20 8.50 22.36 -5.95
CA LYS A 20 8.13 21.60 -4.74
C LYS A 20 6.98 20.61 -5.00
N PHE A 21 6.00 20.98 -5.82
CA PHE A 21 4.85 20.13 -6.14
C PHE A 21 5.19 18.93 -7.05
N GLU A 22 6.38 18.91 -7.65
CA GLU A 22 6.86 17.82 -8.51
C GLU A 22 7.65 16.74 -7.75
N LEU A 23 7.90 16.98 -6.46
CA LEU A 23 8.70 16.08 -5.63
C LEU A 23 7.84 14.89 -5.20
N SER A 24 8.29 13.69 -5.54
CA SER A 24 7.73 12.45 -5.01
C SER A 24 8.17 12.26 -3.56
N GLY A 25 7.30 11.66 -2.74
CA GLY A 25 7.64 11.25 -1.39
C GLY A 25 8.50 9.99 -1.37
N VAL A 26 9.04 9.68 -0.19
CA VAL A 26 9.76 8.41 0.06
C VAL A 26 8.77 7.25 0.05
N GLU A 27 9.14 6.16 -0.61
CA GLU A 27 8.37 4.91 -0.61
C GLU A 27 8.35 4.30 0.80
N ARG A 28 7.18 3.80 1.21
CA ARG A 28 6.98 3.18 2.53
C ARG A 28 6.47 1.78 2.35
N LYS A 29 7.25 0.83 2.83
CA LYS A 29 6.90 -0.59 2.86
C LYS A 29 6.24 -0.87 4.19
N VAL A 30 4.96 -1.25 4.16
CA VAL A 30 4.22 -1.63 5.36
C VAL A 30 4.56 -3.06 5.70
N LYS A 31 5.15 -3.30 6.87
CA LYS A 31 5.51 -4.65 7.31
C LYS A 31 4.43 -5.24 8.21
N LEU A 32 4.30 -6.56 8.19
CA LEU A 32 3.52 -7.27 9.19
C LEU A 32 4.19 -7.17 10.58
N GLY A 33 3.44 -6.78 11.60
CA GLY A 33 3.94 -6.66 12.97
C GLY A 33 3.14 -5.66 13.81
N LYS A 34 3.62 -5.32 15.02
CA LYS A 34 2.94 -4.37 15.92
C LYS A 34 2.56 -3.08 15.21
N VAL A 35 1.34 -2.60 15.44
CA VAL A 35 0.82 -1.39 14.79
C VAL A 35 1.73 -0.19 15.04
N LYS A 36 2.25 0.40 13.96
CA LYS A 36 2.98 1.67 13.95
C LYS A 36 2.44 2.55 12.84
N ASN A 37 1.91 3.70 13.21
CA ASN A 37 1.40 4.69 12.28
C ASN A 37 2.16 6.02 12.42
N LYS A 38 2.11 6.84 11.36
CA LYS A 38 2.68 8.18 11.33
C LYS A 38 1.74 9.11 10.61
N ILE A 39 1.53 10.31 11.17
CA ILE A 39 0.79 11.38 10.50
C ILE A 39 1.77 12.20 9.66
N ILE A 40 1.44 12.40 8.39
CA ILE A 40 2.29 13.12 7.44
C ILE A 40 1.50 14.26 6.81
N ARG A 41 2.11 15.45 6.74
CA ARG A 41 1.53 16.62 6.07
C ARG A 41 1.77 16.54 4.57
N GLY A 42 0.70 16.71 3.79
CA GLY A 42 0.72 16.87 2.34
C GLY A 42 0.71 18.33 1.90
N LEU A 43 0.51 18.53 0.59
CA LEU A 43 0.27 19.85 0.02
C LEU A 43 -1.09 20.41 0.46
N GLY A 44 -1.21 21.73 0.54
CA GLY A 44 -2.47 22.41 0.90
C GLY A 44 -2.93 22.25 2.34
N GLY A 45 -2.08 21.74 3.25
CA GLY A 45 -2.41 21.60 4.67
C GLY A 45 -3.03 20.26 5.08
N ASN A 46 -3.36 19.41 4.10
CA ASN A 46 -3.91 18.08 4.33
C ASN A 46 -2.95 17.20 5.15
N LYS A 47 -3.50 16.38 6.04
CA LYS A 47 -2.76 15.37 6.81
C LYS A 47 -3.23 13.98 6.41
N LYS A 48 -2.29 13.03 6.29
CA LYS A 48 -2.58 11.62 6.01
C LYS A 48 -1.97 10.75 7.08
N THR A 49 -2.73 9.78 7.57
CA THR A 49 -2.22 8.74 8.46
C THR A 49 -1.69 7.59 7.61
N VAL A 50 -0.44 7.24 7.82
CA VAL A 50 0.28 6.23 7.05
C VAL A 50 0.75 5.12 7.98
N LEU A 51 0.64 3.87 7.53
CA LEU A 51 1.15 2.72 8.26
C LEU A 51 2.63 2.47 7.93
N LEU A 52 3.36 2.03 8.96
CA LEU A 52 4.72 1.47 8.84
C LEU A 52 4.71 -0.02 9.17
N SER A 53 3.90 -0.42 10.14
CA SER A 53 3.62 -1.81 10.45
C SER A 53 2.21 -2.00 10.99
N VAL A 54 1.64 -3.18 10.75
CA VAL A 54 0.28 -3.54 11.16
C VAL A 54 0.11 -5.07 11.17
N ASP A 55 -0.69 -5.57 12.11
CA ASP A 55 -1.01 -6.98 12.30
C ASP A 55 -2.51 -7.26 12.25
N ILE A 56 -3.34 -6.24 12.08
CA ILE A 56 -4.81 -6.34 12.00
C ILE A 56 -5.30 -5.90 10.62
N ALA A 57 -6.23 -6.65 10.05
CA ALA A 57 -6.98 -6.29 8.86
C ALA A 57 -8.48 -6.24 9.15
N ASN A 58 -9.20 -5.36 8.46
CA ASN A 58 -10.65 -5.43 8.35
C ASN A 58 -11.00 -6.30 7.14
N VAL A 59 -11.51 -7.50 7.40
CA VAL A 59 -11.84 -8.50 6.38
C VAL A 59 -13.34 -8.52 6.16
N THR A 60 -13.77 -8.35 4.92
CA THR A 60 -15.18 -8.42 4.52
C THR A 60 -15.49 -9.74 3.83
N ASP A 61 -16.53 -10.41 4.30
CA ASP A 61 -17.09 -11.59 3.67
C ASP A 61 -18.02 -11.16 2.52
N PRO A 62 -17.74 -11.52 1.25
CA PRO A 62 -18.57 -11.07 0.13
C PRO A 62 -19.99 -11.66 0.16
N THR A 63 -20.17 -12.86 0.73
CA THR A 63 -21.47 -13.54 0.81
C THR A 63 -22.38 -12.91 1.87
N THR A 64 -21.85 -12.69 3.08
CA THR A 64 -22.64 -12.18 4.22
C THR A 64 -22.62 -10.66 4.29
N LYS A 65 -21.73 -10.00 3.52
CA LYS A 65 -21.47 -8.54 3.52
C LYS A 65 -21.09 -7.99 4.90
N LYS A 66 -20.65 -8.85 5.82
CA LYS A 66 -20.20 -8.45 7.15
C LYS A 66 -18.68 -8.28 7.14
N SER A 67 -18.22 -7.26 7.85
CA SER A 67 -16.79 -7.00 8.04
C SER A 67 -16.39 -7.32 9.48
N LYS A 68 -15.25 -7.97 9.66
CA LYS A 68 -14.67 -8.28 10.96
C LYS A 68 -13.22 -7.82 11.01
N LYS A 69 -12.80 -7.30 12.16
CA LYS A 69 -11.38 -7.04 12.44
C LYS A 69 -10.74 -8.35 12.87
N VAL A 70 -9.68 -8.74 12.17
CA VAL A 70 -9.04 -10.04 12.32
C VAL A 70 -7.53 -9.86 12.26
N LYS A 71 -6.79 -10.73 12.96
CA LYS A 71 -5.34 -10.75 12.91
C LYS A 71 -4.84 -11.34 11.58
N ILE A 72 -3.75 -10.78 11.08
CA ILE A 72 -3.03 -11.28 9.91
C ILE A 72 -1.91 -12.18 10.40
N THR A 73 -1.89 -13.43 9.93
CA THR A 73 -0.85 -14.40 10.27
C THR A 73 0.34 -14.24 9.34
N ASN A 74 0.09 -14.21 8.03
CA ASN A 74 1.16 -14.21 7.03
C ASN A 74 0.73 -13.54 5.71
N VAL A 75 1.71 -13.14 4.88
CA VAL A 75 1.48 -12.72 3.49
C VAL A 75 1.88 -13.87 2.57
N VAL A 76 0.89 -14.45 1.88
CA VAL A 76 1.10 -15.64 1.04
C VAL A 76 1.69 -15.25 -0.30
N GLU A 77 1.05 -14.30 -0.96
CA GLU A 77 1.38 -13.95 -2.34
C GLU A 77 1.20 -12.46 -2.58
N THR A 78 2.07 -11.90 -3.42
CA THR A 78 1.92 -10.54 -3.93
C THR A 78 2.07 -10.58 -5.45
N PRO A 79 1.03 -10.23 -6.23
CA PRO A 79 1.04 -10.34 -7.69
C PRO A 79 2.21 -9.63 -8.38
N ALA A 80 2.67 -8.52 -7.79
CA ALA A 80 3.76 -7.73 -8.37
C ALA A 80 5.14 -8.39 -8.20
N ASN A 81 5.39 -9.05 -7.05
CA ASN A 81 6.71 -9.59 -6.72
C ASN A 81 6.65 -10.56 -5.53
N ARG A 82 7.12 -11.80 -5.73
CA ARG A 82 7.20 -12.84 -4.69
C ARG A 82 8.14 -12.48 -3.52
N PHE A 83 9.18 -11.68 -3.74
CA PHE A 83 10.08 -11.25 -2.66
C PHE A 83 9.39 -10.33 -1.65
N LEU A 84 8.36 -9.58 -2.07
CA LEU A 84 7.57 -8.75 -1.15
C LEU A 84 6.76 -9.61 -0.19
N ALA A 85 6.19 -10.72 -0.68
CA ALA A 85 5.50 -11.70 0.15
C ALA A 85 6.47 -12.32 1.17
N ARG A 86 7.67 -12.73 0.75
CA ARG A 86 8.70 -13.28 1.65
C ARG A 86 9.14 -12.31 2.76
N GLN A 87 9.09 -11.01 2.48
CA GLN A 87 9.43 -9.96 3.46
C GLN A 87 8.23 -9.55 4.32
N ASN A 88 7.07 -10.20 4.16
CA ASN A 88 5.81 -9.86 4.82
C ASN A 88 5.41 -8.39 4.61
N ILE A 89 5.55 -7.91 3.38
CA ILE A 89 5.17 -6.54 3.01
C ILE A 89 3.73 -6.51 2.50
N LEU A 90 2.92 -5.63 3.09
CA LEU A 90 1.52 -5.43 2.74
C LEU A 90 1.40 -4.39 1.63
N VAL A 91 0.95 -4.84 0.46
CA VAL A 91 0.68 -4.01 -0.73
C VAL A 91 -0.76 -4.23 -1.17
N LYS A 92 -1.29 -3.29 -1.96
CA LYS A 92 -2.57 -3.49 -2.64
C LYS A 92 -2.55 -4.81 -3.43
N SER A 93 -3.64 -5.56 -3.34
CA SER A 93 -3.82 -6.86 -3.98
C SER A 93 -2.94 -8.00 -3.46
N ALA A 94 -2.22 -7.81 -2.34
CA ALA A 94 -1.55 -8.91 -1.67
C ALA A 94 -2.60 -9.91 -1.12
N ILE A 95 -2.29 -11.21 -1.21
CA ILE A 95 -3.06 -12.29 -0.61
C ILE A 95 -2.48 -12.55 0.78
N ILE A 96 -3.33 -12.42 1.79
CA ILE A 96 -2.97 -12.55 3.20
C ILE A 96 -3.73 -13.73 3.82
N GLU A 97 -3.08 -14.38 4.78
CA GLU A 97 -3.71 -15.38 5.65
C GLU A 97 -4.21 -14.70 6.92
N THR A 98 -5.49 -14.90 7.21
CA THR A 98 -6.18 -14.37 8.39
C THR A 98 -6.91 -15.50 9.10
N GLU A 99 -7.36 -15.27 10.34
CA GLU A 99 -8.08 -16.27 11.14
C GLU A 99 -9.38 -16.76 10.47
N LEU A 100 -9.97 -15.98 9.56
CA LEU A 100 -11.17 -16.35 8.80
C LEU A 100 -10.86 -17.09 7.49
N GLY A 101 -9.59 -17.11 7.06
CA GLY A 101 -9.15 -17.68 5.79
C GLY A 101 -8.29 -16.74 4.96
N LYS A 102 -8.12 -17.07 3.68
CA LYS A 102 -7.34 -16.26 2.73
C LYS A 102 -8.14 -15.03 2.31
N ALA A 103 -7.50 -13.86 2.36
CA ALA A 103 -8.12 -12.60 1.98
C ALA A 103 -7.23 -11.81 1.02
N LYS A 104 -7.84 -11.03 0.13
CA LYS A 104 -7.16 -10.12 -0.79
C LYS A 104 -7.23 -8.69 -0.27
N VAL A 105 -6.08 -8.04 -0.11
CA VAL A 105 -6.01 -6.62 0.26
C VAL A 105 -6.55 -5.74 -0.87
N THR A 106 -7.48 -4.84 -0.58
CA THR A 106 -8.14 -3.99 -1.59
C THR A 106 -7.59 -2.57 -1.63
N ASN A 107 -7.21 -2.02 -0.49
CA ASN A 107 -6.76 -0.64 -0.35
C ASN A 107 -5.22 -0.49 -0.49
N ARG A 108 -4.67 0.71 -0.28
CA ARG A 108 -3.21 0.96 -0.31
C ARG A 108 -2.69 1.20 1.12
N PRO A 109 -2.21 0.18 1.83
CA PRO A 109 -1.78 0.30 3.22
C PRO A 109 -0.72 1.39 3.49
N SER A 110 0.11 1.73 2.50
CA SER A 110 1.17 2.76 2.65
C SER A 110 0.66 4.20 2.56
N GLN A 111 -0.58 4.40 2.13
CA GLN A 111 -1.22 5.71 2.01
C GLN A 111 -2.43 5.85 2.93
N ASP A 112 -3.05 4.72 3.26
CA ASP A 112 -4.24 4.63 4.09
C ASP A 112 -3.86 4.11 5.49
N GLY A 113 -4.45 4.66 6.55
CA GLY A 113 -4.12 4.31 7.93
C GLY A 113 -4.63 2.94 8.40
N SER A 114 -5.08 2.08 7.49
CA SER A 114 -5.73 0.79 7.79
C SER A 114 -5.49 -0.22 6.67
N VAL A 115 -5.65 -1.51 6.97
CA VAL A 115 -5.66 -2.59 5.97
C VAL A 115 -7.08 -3.10 5.80
N GLN A 116 -7.59 -3.05 4.58
CA GLN A 116 -8.89 -3.57 4.19
C GLN A 116 -8.69 -4.75 3.24
N ALA A 117 -9.41 -5.83 3.49
CA ALA A 117 -9.33 -7.03 2.70
C ALA A 117 -10.71 -7.66 2.47
N VAL A 118 -10.81 -8.48 1.44
CA VAL A 118 -12.01 -9.25 1.09
C VAL A 118 -11.64 -10.73 1.08
N LEU A 119 -12.45 -11.59 1.69
CA LEU A 119 -12.20 -13.03 1.64
C LEU A 119 -12.19 -13.54 0.20
N ILE A 120 -11.23 -14.41 -0.09
CA ILE A 120 -11.16 -15.18 -1.32
C ILE A 120 -11.79 -16.54 -1.00
N LYS A 121 -12.88 -16.86 -1.68
CA LYS A 121 -13.46 -18.21 -1.70
C LYS A 121 -13.10 -18.87 -3.02
#